data_AF-A0A929J0P5-F1
#
_entry.id   AF-A0A929J0P5-F1
#
_cell.length_a   1.000
_cell.length_b   1.000
_cell.length_c   1.000
_cell.angle_alpha   90.00
_cell.angle_beta   90.00
_cell.angle_gamma   90.00
#
_symmetry.space_group_name_H-M   'P 1'
#
loop_
_entity.id
_entity.type
_entity.pdbx_description
1 polymer ?
#
loop_
_entity_poly.entity_id
_entity_poly.type
_entity_poly.pdbx_seq_one_letter_code
_entity_poly.pdbx_strand_id
1 'polypeptide(L)' 'LGAVGIVELKNQVNMEQVQQKFVRLGVWVRPFRNLVYIMPPYIITPAELTKVTDSIIEVVTTSC' A
#
# COMPACT_ATOMS: atom_id res chain seq x y z
N LEU A 1 12.78 -9.14 -11.25
CA LEU A 1 12.24 -9.99 -10.16
C LEU A 1 12.13 -9.12 -8.91
N GLY A 2 11.08 -9.28 -8.11
CA GLY A 2 10.84 -8.48 -6.90
C GLY A 2 10.12 -9.30 -5.84
N ALA A 3 10.03 -8.74 -4.64
CA ALA A 3 9.27 -9.35 -3.54
C ALA A 3 7.76 -9.12 -3.74
N VAL A 4 6.94 -9.79 -2.93
CA VAL A 4 5.49 -9.56 -2.87
C VAL A 4 5.11 -9.33 -1.41
N GLY A 5 4.37 -8.26 -1.15
CA GLY A 5 3.76 -7.99 0.16
C GLY A 5 2.27 -7.76 0.00
N ILE A 6 1.44 -8.39 0.84
CA ILE A 6 -0.02 -8.30 0.79
C ILE A 6 -0.56 -8.10 2.19
N VAL A 7 -1.47 -7.13 2.33
CA VAL A 7 -2.29 -6.92 3.52
C VAL A 7 -3.74 -7.18 3.12
N GLU A 8 -4.35 -8.17 3.78
CA GLU A 8 -5.77 -8.46 3.62
C GLU A 8 -6.58 -7.75 4.71
N LEU A 9 -7.66 -7.09 4.30
CA LEU A 9 -8.59 -6.38 5.16
C LEU A 9 -9.89 -7.18 5.29
N LYS A 10 -10.62 -6.95 6.39
CA LYS A 10 -11.89 -7.63 6.65
C LYS A 10 -12.99 -7.21 5.68
N ASN A 11 -12.95 -5.96 5.23
CA ASN A 11 -13.97 -5.34 4.40
C ASN A 11 -13.36 -4.91 3.06
N GLN A 12 -14.23 -4.71 2.06
CA GLN A 12 -13.79 -4.16 0.78
C GLN A 12 -13.27 -2.73 0.95
N VAL A 13 -12.20 -2.41 0.22
CA VAL A 13 -11.57 -1.09 0.24
C VAL A 13 -12.32 -0.14 -0.68
N ASN A 14 -12.59 1.08 -0.21
CA ASN A 14 -12.95 2.17 -1.11
C ASN A 14 -11.72 2.55 -1.95
N MET A 15 -11.64 1.99 -3.17
CA MET A 15 -10.46 2.12 -4.02
C MET A 15 -10.12 3.57 -4.36
N GLU A 16 -11.13 4.41 -4.62
CA GLU A 16 -10.91 5.82 -4.99
C GLU A 16 -10.29 6.60 -3.83
N GLN A 17 -10.88 6.50 -2.64
CA GLN A 17 -10.39 7.20 -1.46
C GLN A 17 -8.99 6.74 -1.06
N VAL A 18 -8.75 5.43 -1.08
CA VAL A 18 -7.47 4.84 -0.69
C VAL A 18 -6.37 5.16 -1.69
N GLN A 19 -6.64 5.07 -2.99
CA GLN A 19 -5.67 5.45 -4.02
C GLN A 19 -5.29 6.93 -3.92
N GLN A 20 -6.26 7.82 -3.70
CA GLN A 20 -5.98 9.24 -3.48
C GLN A 20 -5.10 9.50 -2.26
N LYS A 21 -5.31 8.77 -1.15
CA LYS A 21 -4.46 8.88 0.05
C LYS A 21 -3.02 8.43 -0.24
N PHE A 22 -2.84 7.30 -0.92
CA PHE A 22 -1.50 6.84 -1.31
C PHE A 22 -0.76 7.86 -2.17
N VAL A 23 -1.43 8.42 -3.19
CA VAL A 23 -0.85 9.47 -4.04
C VAL A 23 -0.42 10.68 -3.22
N ARG A 24 -1.22 11.11 -2.23
CA ARG A 24 -0.86 12.22 -1.33
C ARG A 24 0.36 11.90 -0.44
N LEU A 25 0.55 10.64 -0.06
CA LEU A 25 1.73 10.17 0.67
C LEU A 25 2.97 9.95 -0.23
N GLY A 26 2.83 10.20 -1.54
CA GLY A 26 3.90 10.04 -2.51
C GLY A 26 4.30 8.58 -2.73
N VAL A 27 3.33 7.66 -2.59
CA VAL A 27 3.48 6.25 -2.92
C VAL A 27 2.36 5.84 -3.90
N TRP A 28 2.68 4.95 -4.84
CA TRP A 28 1.69 4.45 -5.78
C TRP A 28 1.35 3.00 -5.43
N VAL A 29 0.21 2.82 -4.76
CA VAL A 29 -0.31 1.51 -4.37
C VAL A 29 -1.72 1.36 -4.91
N ARG A 30 -2.00 0.23 -5.58
CA ARG A 30 -3.30 -0.07 -6.15
C ARG A 30 -3.97 -1.19 -5.33
N PRO A 31 -5.03 -0.88 -4.55
CA PRO A 31 -5.79 -1.92 -3.87
C PRO A 31 -6.61 -2.76 -4.86
N PHE A 32 -7.02 -3.95 -4.43
CA PHE A 32 -7.90 -4.84 -5.19
C PHE A 32 -8.84 -5.57 -4.23
N ARG A 33 -10.16 -5.34 -4.35
CA ARG A 33 -11.18 -5.85 -3.42
C ARG A 33 -10.85 -5.47 -1.97
N ASN A 34 -10.52 -6.44 -1.12
CA ASN A 34 -10.12 -6.28 0.27
C ASN A 34 -8.59 -6.39 0.46
N LEU A 35 -7.80 -6.34 -0.61
CA LEU A 35 -6.35 -6.50 -0.58
C LEU A 35 -5.64 -5.19 -0.90
N VAL A 36 -4.57 -4.91 -0.15
CA VAL A 36 -3.56 -3.90 -0.47
C VAL A 36 -2.26 -4.64 -0.71
N TYR A 37 -1.69 -4.53 -1.91
CA TYR A 37 -0.49 -5.28 -2.29
C TYR A 37 0.59 -4.40 -2.89
N ILE A 38 1.84 -4.84 -2.75
CA ILE A 38 3.02 -4.23 -3.32
C ILE A 38 3.94 -5.29 -3.93
N MET A 39 4.69 -4.89 -4.96
CA MET A 39 5.75 -5.70 -5.54
C MET A 39 7.05 -4.89 -5.65
N PRO A 40 7.73 -4.61 -4.52
CA PRO A 40 8.94 -3.80 -4.56
C PRO A 40 10.08 -4.58 -5.26
N PRO A 41 10.91 -3.90 -6.08
CA PRO A 41 12.08 -4.53 -6.69
C PRO A 41 13.12 -4.86 -5.62
N TYR A 42 13.95 -5.90 -5.81
CA TYR A 42 14.97 -6.27 -4.80
C TYR A 42 16.07 -5.22 -4.59
N ILE A 43 16.19 -4.25 -5.51
CA ILE A 43 17.12 -3.12 -5.38
C ILE A 43 16.53 -1.97 -4.56
N ILE A 44 15.28 -2.07 -4.09
CA ILE A 44 14.66 -1.06 -3.22
C ILE A 44 15.52 -0.83 -1.98
N THR A 45 15.70 0.42 -1.58
CA THR A 45 16.43 0.73 -0.35
C THR A 45 15.55 0.46 0.88
N PRO A 46 16.16 0.22 2.06
CA PRO A 46 15.40 0.08 3.30
C PRO A 46 14.49 1.28 3.58
N ALA A 47 14.96 2.51 3.30
CA ALA A 47 14.18 3.73 3.52
C ALA A 47 12.96 3.85 2.59
N GLU A 48 13.10 3.49 1.31
CA GLU A 48 11.98 3.46 0.37
C GLU A 48 10.97 2.38 0.76
N LEU A 49 11.45 1.20 1.17
CA LEU A 49 10.59 0.13 1.62
C LEU A 49 9.80 0.55 2.87
N THR A 50 10.46 1.13 3.87
CA THR A 50 9.83 1.70 5.07
C THR A 50 8.78 2.73 4.71
N LYS A 51 9.07 3.67 3.80
CA LYS A 51 8.10 4.67 3.36
C LYS A 51 6.83 4.03 2.81
N VAL A 52 6.97 3.01 1.95
CA VAL A 52 5.83 2.31 1.36
C VAL A 52 5.04 1.54 2.42
N THR A 53 5.71 0.81 3.32
CA THR A 53 5.02 0.04 4.36
C THR A 53 4.33 0.94 5.38
N ASP A 54 4.94 2.05 5.78
CA ASP A 54 4.33 3.02 6.70
C ASP A 54 3.10 3.67 6.08
N SER A 55 3.18 4.02 4.79
CA SER A 55 2.03 4.54 4.05
C SER A 55 0.89 3.53 3.98
N ILE A 56 1.19 2.23 3.84
CA ILE A 56 0.16 1.18 3.89
C ILE A 56 -0.51 1.16 5.25
N ILE A 57 0.26 1.14 6.33
CA ILE A 57 -0.26 1.14 7.71
C ILE A 57 -1.17 2.36 7.94
N GLU A 58 -0.68 3.57 7.62
CA GLU A 58 -1.44 4.81 7.80
C GLU A 58 -2.78 4.76 7.04
N VAL A 59 -2.76 4.33 5.78
CA VAL A 59 -3.96 4.30 4.94
C VAL A 59 -4.95 3.25 5.41
N VAL A 60 -4.51 2.05 5.78
CA VAL A 60 -5.43 0.99 6.23
C VAL A 60 -6.01 1.28 7.61
N THR A 61 -5.26 1.96 8.50
CA THR A 61 -5.77 2.31 9.84
C THR A 61 -6.70 3.53 9.83
N THR A 62 -6.58 4.44 8.87
CA THR A 62 -7.38 5.68 8.82
C THR A 62 -8.52 5.66 7.80
N SER A 63 -8.65 4.61 6.98
CA SER A 63 -9.58 4.60 5.83
C SER A 63 -10.35 3.30 5.66
N CYS A 64 -10.01 2.25 6.41
CA CYS A 64 -10.60 0.92 6.26
C CYS A 64 -11.18 0.45 7.58
#